data_AF-A0A1N7N7I8-F1
#
_entry.id   AF-A0A1N7N7I8-F1
#
_cell.length_a   1.000
_cell.length_b   1.000
_cell.length_c   1.000
_cell.angle_alpha   90.00
_cell.angle_beta   90.00
_cell.angle_gamma   90.00
#
_symmetry.space_group_name_H-M   'P 1'
#
loop_
_entity.id
_entity.type
_entity.pdbx_description
1 polymer ?
#
loop_
_entity_poly.entity_id
_entity_poly.type
_entity_poly.pdbx_seq_one_letter_code
_entity_poly.pdbx_strand_id
1 'polypeptide(L)'
;MEFIKYEIKKGDTLESIAAKQGISVKELVDFHNLYCGTTNFIIGNTLPIHLQTLWVEKKTKEEINRAIEDVKFPRKTRYRCEQFNTTKLEDRITFHCNTKKEYVVEKDAASTKAKVRLKEYLYKINPENMALAIEAVKELEFDKENVIFELESDNTIKRVQNFPEIKEKWELFKPRLKSSEFYRQVEKISPKAAEDIIKGGGVEFESEANLRKTYDKSLLYHVLFNDYDARKKSIQNSTLKFISQIFVDIHIELELQHSIIKEDDYFIEFRTVGTLLRDKIDHSVLEQQYNKFYKPIIEYGFSEYNYDYRIRRMVDKKTGTIVNAFALMKEEVKNNYQLVTQFDLKQIEY
;
A
#
# COMPACT_ATOMS: atom_id res chain seq x y z
N MET A 1 -0.34 -21.04 33.12
CA MET A 1 0.69 -20.03 32.77
C MET A 1 2.02 -20.55 33.25
N GLU A 2 2.97 -20.73 32.34
CA GLU A 2 4.36 -21.05 32.70
C GLU A 2 5.15 -19.74 32.83
N PHE A 3 6.09 -19.69 33.77
CA PHE A 3 6.96 -18.54 33.99
C PHE A 3 8.41 -19.00 34.14
N ILE A 4 9.34 -18.14 33.78
CA ILE A 4 10.77 -18.41 33.82
C ILE A 4 11.49 -17.34 34.65
N LYS A 5 12.65 -17.71 35.21
CA LYS A 5 13.56 -16.76 35.81
C LYS A 5 14.42 -16.12 34.73
N TYR A 6 14.31 -14.82 34.58
CA TYR A 6 15.25 -14.01 33.80
C TYR A 6 16.38 -13.55 34.71
N GLU A 7 17.62 -13.90 34.38
CA GLU A 7 18.81 -13.40 35.08
C GLU A 7 19.13 -11.97 34.66
N ILE A 8 19.14 -11.05 35.64
CA ILE A 8 19.40 -9.64 35.40
C ILE A 8 20.89 -9.46 35.07
N LYS A 9 21.18 -8.85 33.91
CA LYS A 9 22.56 -8.61 33.48
C LYS A 9 22.99 -7.18 33.81
N LYS A 10 24.30 -6.97 33.93
CA LYS A 10 24.86 -5.62 34.14
C LYS A 10 24.41 -4.68 33.01
N GLY A 11 23.71 -3.61 33.36
CA GLY A 11 23.16 -2.63 32.42
C GLY A 11 21.70 -2.88 31.99
N ASP A 12 21.06 -3.97 32.44
CA ASP A 12 19.61 -4.11 32.29
C ASP A 12 18.87 -3.09 33.17
N THR A 13 17.74 -2.60 32.68
CA THR A 13 16.78 -1.77 33.41
C THR A 13 15.39 -2.40 33.28
N LEU A 14 14.41 -1.96 34.07
CA LEU A 14 13.03 -2.45 33.91
C LEU A 14 12.52 -2.18 32.49
N GLU A 15 12.85 -1.02 31.94
CA GLU A 15 12.50 -0.63 30.57
C GLU A 15 13.13 -1.56 29.55
N SER A 16 14.43 -1.88 29.67
CA SER A 16 15.11 -2.73 28.70
C SER A 16 14.59 -4.17 28.73
N ILE A 17 14.25 -4.69 29.92
CA ILE A 17 13.69 -6.03 30.08
C ILE A 17 12.25 -6.08 29.57
N ALA A 18 11.42 -5.10 29.92
CA ALA A 18 10.04 -5.02 29.45
C ALA A 18 9.99 -4.91 27.91
N ALA A 19 10.87 -4.08 27.32
CA ALA A 19 11.00 -3.95 25.88
C ALA A 19 11.42 -5.26 25.19
N LYS A 20 12.31 -6.06 25.79
CA LYS A 20 12.69 -7.39 25.27
C LYS A 20 11.52 -8.39 25.28
N GLN A 21 10.53 -8.18 26.13
CA GLN A 21 9.35 -9.05 26.29
C GLN A 21 8.09 -8.49 25.60
N GLY A 22 8.16 -7.28 25.03
CA GLY A 22 7.02 -6.62 24.38
C GLY A 22 5.89 -6.24 25.34
N ILE A 23 6.21 -5.95 26.60
CA ILE A 23 5.24 -5.55 27.63
C ILE A 23 5.64 -4.20 28.23
N SER A 24 4.73 -3.58 28.98
CA SER A 24 5.03 -2.38 29.76
C SER A 24 5.86 -2.70 31.01
N VAL A 25 6.59 -1.71 31.52
CA VAL A 25 7.31 -1.82 32.81
C VAL A 25 6.34 -2.20 33.93
N LYS A 26 5.13 -1.63 33.91
CA LYS A 26 4.09 -1.95 34.89
C LYS A 26 3.69 -3.42 34.83
N GLU A 27 3.41 -3.97 33.64
CA GLU A 27 3.08 -5.39 33.50
C GLU A 27 4.22 -6.31 33.94
N LEU A 28 5.47 -5.94 33.62
CA LEU A 28 6.65 -6.67 34.08
C LEU A 28 6.74 -6.70 35.62
N VAL A 29 6.56 -5.53 36.26
CA VAL A 29 6.61 -5.37 37.72
C VAL A 29 5.45 -6.08 38.39
N ASP A 30 4.22 -5.88 37.90
CA ASP A 30 3.01 -6.51 38.44
C ASP A 30 3.10 -8.04 38.35
N PHE A 31 3.57 -8.56 37.20
CA PHE A 31 3.78 -10.00 37.03
C PHE A 31 4.85 -10.52 37.98
N HIS A 32 6.00 -9.84 38.11
CA HIS A 32 7.04 -10.27 39.04
C HIS A 32 6.56 -10.27 40.49
N ASN A 33 5.94 -9.18 40.91
CA ASN A 33 5.45 -8.97 42.28
C ASN A 33 4.37 -9.98 42.67
N LEU A 34 3.59 -10.50 41.70
CA LEU A 34 2.59 -11.53 41.94
C LEU A 34 3.21 -12.89 42.32
N TYR A 35 4.42 -13.19 41.83
CA TYR A 35 5.07 -14.50 42.00
C TYR A 35 6.37 -14.45 42.82
N CYS A 36 6.82 -13.26 43.24
CA CYS A 36 8.02 -13.11 44.06
C CYS A 36 7.69 -13.18 45.56
N GLY A 37 8.71 -13.50 46.37
CA GLY A 37 8.63 -13.29 47.82
C GLY A 37 8.71 -11.80 48.17
N THR A 38 8.26 -11.44 49.37
CA THR A 38 8.24 -10.05 49.87
C THR A 38 9.59 -9.33 49.81
N THR A 39 10.71 -10.06 49.91
CA THR A 39 12.07 -9.52 49.84
C THR A 39 12.50 -9.12 48.43
N ASN A 40 11.82 -9.62 47.39
CA ASN A 40 12.14 -9.38 45.99
C ASN A 40 11.16 -8.41 45.33
N PHE A 41 10.25 -7.82 46.11
CA PHE A 41 9.24 -6.90 45.60
C PHE A 41 9.89 -5.68 44.96
N ILE A 42 9.39 -5.30 43.80
CA ILE A 42 9.82 -4.09 43.09
C ILE A 42 8.82 -3.00 43.39
N ILE A 43 9.29 -1.93 44.00
CA ILE A 43 8.49 -0.76 44.35
C ILE A 43 9.12 0.44 43.64
N GLY A 44 8.33 1.10 42.79
CA GLY A 44 8.80 2.21 41.95
C GLY A 44 9.31 1.76 40.58
N ASN A 45 10.20 2.55 39.99
CA ASN A 45 10.55 2.46 38.56
C ASN A 45 11.99 1.99 38.33
N THR A 46 12.68 1.47 39.34
CA THR A 46 14.08 1.05 39.25
C THR A 46 14.27 -0.36 39.79
N LEU A 47 15.19 -1.12 39.18
CA LEU A 47 15.58 -2.44 39.69
C LEU A 47 16.25 -2.31 41.07
N PRO A 48 15.78 -3.02 42.11
CA PRO A 48 16.47 -3.07 43.39
C PRO A 48 17.86 -3.70 43.24
N ILE A 49 18.87 -3.14 43.93
CA ILE A 49 20.28 -3.53 43.78
C ILE A 49 20.52 -5.00 44.15
N HIS A 50 19.74 -5.54 45.09
CA HIS A 50 19.86 -6.92 45.55
C HIS A 50 19.13 -7.93 44.65
N LEU A 51 18.31 -7.47 43.69
CA LEU A 51 17.52 -8.34 42.84
C LEU A 51 18.42 -8.93 41.73
N GLN A 52 18.58 -10.26 41.74
CA GLN A 52 19.40 -10.98 40.75
C GLN A 52 18.57 -11.60 39.62
N THR A 53 17.30 -11.91 39.90
CA THR A 53 16.40 -12.57 38.93
C THR A 53 15.02 -11.96 38.94
N LEU A 54 14.41 -11.85 37.76
CA LEU A 54 13.02 -11.47 37.55
C LEU A 54 12.18 -12.68 37.14
N TRP A 55 10.91 -12.66 37.53
CA TRP A 55 9.93 -13.60 37.01
C TRP A 55 9.30 -12.99 35.78
N VAL A 56 9.35 -13.72 34.66
CA VAL A 56 8.72 -13.29 33.41
C VAL A 56 7.84 -14.41 32.89
N GLU A 57 6.73 -14.04 32.24
CA GLU A 57 5.86 -15.00 31.58
C GLU A 57 6.66 -15.74 30.48
N LYS A 58 6.51 -17.06 30.43
CA LYS A 58 7.16 -17.86 29.39
C LYS A 58 6.37 -17.69 28.09
N LYS A 59 6.94 -16.91 27.18
CA LYS A 59 6.43 -16.71 25.82
C LYS A 59 7.38 -17.36 24.81
N THR A 60 6.85 -17.89 23.71
CA THR A 60 7.68 -18.31 22.57
C THR A 60 8.32 -17.08 21.91
N LYS A 61 9.35 -17.29 21.09
CA LYS A 61 9.96 -16.18 20.34
C LYS A 61 8.94 -15.48 19.44
N GLU A 62 8.01 -16.22 18.86
CA GLU A 62 6.94 -15.70 18.02
C GLU A 62 5.96 -14.83 18.82
N GLU A 63 5.61 -15.24 20.04
CA GLU A 63 4.73 -14.48 20.94
C GLU A 63 5.40 -13.18 21.42
N ILE A 64 6.69 -13.25 21.79
CA ILE A 64 7.47 -12.06 22.16
C ILE A 64 7.55 -11.10 20.97
N ASN A 65 7.89 -11.59 19.78
CA ASN A 65 7.96 -10.76 18.58
C ASN A 65 6.62 -10.10 18.26
N ARG A 66 5.51 -10.83 18.42
CA ARG A 66 4.15 -10.27 18.24
C ARG A 66 3.86 -9.18 19.26
N ALA A 67 4.14 -9.41 20.54
CA ALA A 67 3.93 -8.43 21.59
C ALA A 67 4.76 -7.15 21.34
N ILE A 68 6.01 -7.30 20.91
CA ILE A 68 6.87 -6.17 20.51
C ILE A 68 6.28 -5.43 19.31
N GLU A 69 5.74 -6.14 18.31
CA GLU A 69 5.05 -5.50 17.17
C GLU A 69 3.79 -4.75 17.60
N ASP A 70 2.99 -5.32 18.51
CA ASP A 70 1.76 -4.71 19.02
C ASP A 70 2.04 -3.41 19.78
N VAL A 71 3.13 -3.37 20.55
CA VAL A 71 3.59 -2.14 21.22
C VAL A 71 4.08 -1.09 20.21
N LYS A 72 4.78 -1.52 19.15
CA LYS A 72 5.28 -0.61 18.10
C LYS A 72 4.18 -0.04 17.23
N PHE A 73 3.15 -0.84 16.93
CA PHE A 73 2.03 -0.48 16.06
C PHE A 73 0.69 -0.77 16.74
N PRO A 74 0.30 0.05 17.74
CA PRO A 74 -0.90 -0.21 18.55
C PRO A 74 -2.21 0.03 17.79
N ARG A 75 -2.18 0.80 16.70
CA ARG A 75 -3.38 1.08 15.89
C ARG A 75 -3.42 0.11 14.74
N LYS A 76 -4.46 -0.74 14.68
CA LYS A 76 -4.58 -1.76 13.65
C LYS A 76 -5.92 -1.67 12.95
N THR A 77 -5.91 -1.84 11.63
CA THR A 77 -7.11 -1.78 10.79
C THR A 77 -7.04 -2.86 9.72
N ARG A 78 -8.15 -3.57 9.51
CA ARG A 78 -8.33 -4.48 8.38
C ARG A 78 -9.12 -3.81 7.27
N TYR A 79 -8.70 -4.00 6.04
CA TYR A 79 -9.39 -3.50 4.85
C TYR A 79 -9.67 -4.62 3.87
N ARG A 80 -10.86 -4.60 3.28
CA ARG A 80 -11.12 -5.30 2.02
C ARG A 80 -11.23 -4.28 0.90
N CYS A 81 -10.54 -4.60 -0.19
CA CYS A 81 -10.50 -3.77 -1.38
C CYS A 81 -11.00 -4.57 -2.57
N GLU A 82 -11.76 -3.92 -3.45
CA GLU A 82 -12.18 -4.46 -4.74
C GLU A 82 -11.81 -3.47 -5.84
N GLN A 83 -11.07 -3.92 -6.85
CA GLN A 83 -10.63 -3.09 -7.97
C GLN A 83 -11.10 -3.69 -9.29
N PHE A 84 -11.76 -2.89 -10.11
CA PHE A 84 -12.15 -3.23 -11.47
C PHE A 84 -11.33 -2.41 -12.47
N ASN A 85 -10.62 -3.09 -13.37
CA ASN A 85 -9.97 -2.48 -14.53
C ASN A 85 -10.70 -2.96 -15.78
N THR A 86 -11.20 -2.03 -16.60
CA THR A 86 -11.97 -2.32 -17.81
C THR A 86 -11.42 -1.54 -18.99
N THR A 87 -11.19 -2.23 -20.10
CA THR A 87 -10.93 -1.60 -21.40
C THR A 87 -12.18 -1.70 -22.25
N LYS A 88 -12.61 -0.56 -22.80
CA LYS A 88 -13.72 -0.48 -23.75
C LYS A 88 -13.22 0.04 -25.09
N LEU A 89 -13.54 -0.69 -26.14
CA LEU A 89 -13.44 -0.23 -27.52
C LEU A 89 -14.85 0.16 -27.95
N GLU A 90 -15.06 1.45 -28.21
CA GLU A 90 -16.39 2.05 -28.31
C GLU A 90 -17.22 1.70 -27.05
N ASP A 91 -18.33 0.98 -27.22
CA ASP A 91 -19.18 0.51 -26.10
C ASP A 91 -18.92 -0.96 -25.71
N ARG A 92 -17.99 -1.66 -26.38
CA ARG A 92 -17.72 -3.08 -26.14
C ARG A 92 -16.57 -3.26 -25.16
N ILE A 93 -16.80 -4.06 -24.11
CA ILE A 93 -15.74 -4.46 -23.18
C ILE A 93 -14.85 -5.51 -23.86
N THR A 94 -13.58 -5.17 -24.04
CA THR A 94 -12.57 -6.07 -24.64
C THR A 94 -11.68 -6.70 -23.58
N PHE A 95 -11.55 -6.06 -22.42
CA PHE A 95 -10.81 -6.56 -21.28
C PHE A 95 -11.52 -6.16 -19.99
N HIS A 96 -11.59 -7.09 -19.04
CA HIS A 96 -11.93 -6.76 -17.66
C HIS A 96 -11.10 -7.60 -16.68
N CYS A 97 -10.65 -6.98 -15.61
CA CYS A 97 -9.97 -7.62 -14.50
C CYS A 97 -10.53 -7.08 -13.19
N ASN A 98 -11.08 -7.97 -12.37
CA ASN A 98 -11.48 -7.69 -11.00
C ASN A 98 -10.44 -8.29 -10.05
N THR A 99 -9.91 -7.50 -9.12
CA THR A 99 -9.07 -7.98 -8.02
C THR A 99 -9.73 -7.70 -6.68
N LYS A 100 -9.70 -8.68 -5.78
CA LYS A 100 -10.11 -8.52 -4.38
C LYS A 100 -8.90 -8.76 -3.50
N LYS A 101 -8.60 -7.83 -2.62
CA LYS A 101 -7.46 -7.93 -1.69
C LYS A 101 -7.91 -7.65 -0.26
N GLU A 102 -7.36 -8.40 0.69
CA GLU A 102 -7.49 -8.10 2.12
C GLU A 102 -6.16 -7.63 2.68
N TYR A 103 -6.18 -6.52 3.42
CA TYR A 103 -5.01 -5.88 3.99
C TYR A 103 -5.15 -5.73 5.50
N VAL A 104 -4.00 -5.82 6.18
CA VAL A 104 -3.81 -5.31 7.54
C VAL A 104 -2.91 -4.08 7.45
N VAL A 105 -3.40 -2.96 7.99
CA VAL A 105 -2.67 -1.69 8.09
C VAL A 105 -2.51 -1.37 9.56
N GLU A 106 -1.27 -1.20 10.00
CA GLU A 106 -0.92 -0.93 11.39
C GLU A 106 -0.13 0.39 11.46
N LYS A 107 -0.45 1.27 12.41
CA LYS A 107 0.22 2.55 12.61
C LYS A 107 0.81 2.64 14.02
N ASP A 108 1.94 3.32 14.13
CA ASP A 108 2.50 3.70 15.43
C ASP A 108 1.60 4.72 16.13
N ALA A 109 1.81 4.93 17.43
CA ALA A 109 0.98 5.83 18.23
C ALA A 109 0.98 7.28 17.69
N ALA A 110 2.13 7.73 17.15
CA ALA A 110 2.29 9.05 16.55
C ALA A 110 1.82 9.12 15.09
N SER A 111 1.45 8.00 14.47
CA SER A 111 1.09 7.90 13.04
C SER A 111 2.18 8.42 12.09
N THR A 112 3.45 8.29 12.48
CA THR A 112 4.64 8.60 11.68
C THR A 112 5.18 7.39 10.92
N LYS A 113 4.69 6.19 11.25
CA LYS A 113 5.03 4.95 10.58
C LYS A 113 3.78 4.12 10.32
N ALA A 114 3.77 3.43 9.19
CA ALA A 114 2.71 2.50 8.84
C ALA A 114 3.29 1.18 8.34
N LYS A 115 2.76 0.06 8.82
CA LYS A 115 3.04 -1.29 8.30
C LYS A 115 1.82 -1.76 7.53
N VAL A 116 2.00 -2.20 6.30
CA VAL A 116 0.94 -2.73 5.44
C VAL A 116 1.29 -4.17 5.10
N ARG A 117 0.30 -5.07 5.24
CA ARG A 117 0.43 -6.49 4.93
C ARG A 117 -0.76 -6.98 4.12
N LEU A 118 -0.51 -7.48 2.92
CA LEU A 118 -1.48 -8.24 2.13
C LEU A 118 -1.72 -9.61 2.80
N LYS A 119 -3.00 -9.97 2.95
CA LYS A 119 -3.46 -11.22 3.57
C LYS A 119 -4.15 -12.14 2.59
N GLU A 120 -4.91 -11.57 1.67
CA GLU A 120 -5.64 -12.32 0.67
C GLU A 120 -5.56 -11.60 -0.67
N TYR A 121 -5.41 -12.35 -1.76
CA TYR A 121 -5.41 -11.82 -3.12
C TYR A 121 -6.12 -12.79 -4.07
N LEU A 122 -7.29 -12.35 -4.52
CA LEU A 122 -8.11 -13.02 -5.52
C LEU A 122 -8.21 -12.14 -6.77
N TYR A 123 -8.33 -12.76 -7.93
CA TYR A 123 -8.62 -12.04 -9.16
C TYR A 123 -9.54 -12.85 -10.08
N LYS A 124 -10.21 -12.15 -10.99
CA LYS A 124 -10.96 -12.69 -12.13
C LYS A 124 -10.63 -11.83 -13.33
N ILE A 125 -10.26 -12.44 -14.44
CA ILE A 125 -9.79 -11.75 -15.64
C ILE A 125 -10.44 -12.34 -16.88
N ASN A 126 -10.73 -11.48 -17.86
CA ASN A 126 -11.21 -11.87 -19.18
C ASN A 126 -10.53 -10.96 -20.22
N PRO A 127 -9.92 -11.51 -21.28
CA PRO A 127 -9.87 -12.94 -21.62
C PRO A 127 -8.95 -13.78 -20.72
N GLU A 128 -9.34 -15.04 -20.49
CA GLU A 128 -8.68 -15.95 -19.52
C GLU A 128 -7.21 -16.24 -19.83
N ASN A 129 -6.81 -16.16 -21.11
CA ASN A 129 -5.41 -16.37 -21.52
C ASN A 129 -4.45 -15.33 -20.91
N MET A 130 -4.95 -14.18 -20.44
CA MET A 130 -4.13 -13.20 -19.72
C MET A 130 -3.89 -13.56 -18.25
N ALA A 131 -4.59 -14.57 -17.70
CA ALA A 131 -4.43 -14.99 -16.31
C ALA A 131 -3.02 -15.53 -15.99
N LEU A 132 -2.35 -16.14 -16.98
CA LEU A 132 -1.01 -16.70 -16.81
C LEU A 132 0.01 -15.66 -16.34
N ALA A 133 -0.10 -14.41 -16.82
CA ALA A 133 0.77 -13.32 -16.39
C ALA A 133 0.54 -12.96 -14.92
N ILE A 134 -0.72 -12.91 -14.47
CA ILE A 134 -1.07 -12.61 -13.08
C ILE A 134 -0.62 -13.75 -12.16
N GLU A 135 -0.89 -15.01 -12.52
CA GLU A 135 -0.43 -16.16 -11.71
C GLU A 135 1.09 -16.20 -11.59
N ALA A 136 1.81 -15.85 -12.66
CA ALA A 136 3.26 -15.85 -12.65
C ALA A 136 3.85 -14.89 -11.61
N VAL A 137 3.18 -13.77 -11.30
CA VAL A 137 3.66 -12.74 -10.37
C VAL A 137 2.90 -12.69 -9.03
N LYS A 138 1.84 -13.48 -8.87
CA LYS A 138 0.92 -13.41 -7.72
C LYS A 138 1.59 -13.54 -6.37
N GLU A 139 2.61 -14.39 -6.25
CA GLU A 139 3.32 -14.56 -4.99
C GLU A 139 4.22 -13.38 -4.64
N LEU A 140 4.84 -12.75 -5.64
CA LEU A 140 5.64 -11.54 -5.44
C LEU A 140 4.79 -10.41 -4.85
N GLU A 141 3.49 -10.35 -5.16
CA GLU A 141 2.59 -9.35 -4.58
C GLU A 141 2.53 -9.45 -3.05
N PHE A 142 2.52 -10.65 -2.46
CA PHE A 142 2.54 -10.77 -0.99
C PHE A 142 3.86 -10.29 -0.38
N ASP A 143 4.95 -10.51 -1.09
CA ASP A 143 6.29 -10.09 -0.68
C ASP A 143 6.46 -8.57 -0.76
N LYS A 144 5.99 -7.98 -1.85
CA LYS A 144 5.98 -6.53 -2.11
C LYS A 144 5.00 -5.79 -1.21
N GLU A 145 3.84 -6.38 -0.91
CA GLU A 145 2.80 -5.76 -0.10
C GLU A 145 2.95 -6.11 1.40
N ASN A 146 4.18 -6.40 1.84
CA ASN A 146 4.60 -6.47 3.25
C ASN A 146 5.64 -5.39 3.53
N VAL A 147 5.15 -4.17 3.72
CA VAL A 147 5.95 -2.94 3.64
C VAL A 147 5.80 -2.09 4.90
N ILE A 148 6.88 -1.42 5.29
CA ILE A 148 6.93 -0.46 6.41
C ILE A 148 7.30 0.91 5.84
N PHE A 149 6.40 1.86 6.00
CA PHE A 149 6.59 3.25 5.61
C PHE A 149 6.99 4.13 6.79
N GLU A 150 7.86 5.09 6.51
CA GLU A 150 7.92 6.36 7.22
C GLU A 150 6.99 7.34 6.51
N LEU A 151 6.19 8.09 7.27
CA LEU A 151 5.23 9.05 6.76
C LEU A 151 5.71 10.47 7.04
N GLU A 152 5.38 11.39 6.13
CA GLU A 152 5.49 12.82 6.37
C GLU A 152 4.39 13.30 7.33
N SER A 153 4.53 14.54 7.82
CA SER A 153 3.52 15.18 8.68
C SER A 153 2.14 15.34 8.02
N ASP A 154 2.07 15.29 6.69
CA ASP A 154 0.85 15.35 5.90
C ASP A 154 0.28 13.95 5.53
N ASN A 155 0.87 12.87 6.09
CA ASN A 155 0.51 11.47 5.86
C ASN A 155 0.89 10.92 4.46
N THR A 156 1.66 11.66 3.66
CA THR A 156 2.30 11.13 2.44
C THR A 156 3.48 10.19 2.76
N ILE A 157 3.84 9.33 1.81
CA ILE A 157 4.94 8.38 1.99
C ILE A 157 6.27 9.10 1.85
N LYS A 158 7.04 9.15 2.95
CA LYS A 158 8.39 9.69 2.97
C LYS A 158 9.42 8.68 2.47
N ARG A 159 9.34 7.45 2.98
CA ARG A 159 10.34 6.40 2.73
C ARG A 159 9.80 4.99 2.99
N VAL A 160 10.31 4.02 2.23
CA VAL A 160 10.16 2.58 2.48
C VAL A 160 11.31 2.08 3.36
N GLN A 161 11.04 1.78 4.63
CA GLN A 161 12.07 1.42 5.61
C GLN A 161 12.69 0.05 5.34
N ASN A 162 11.88 -0.93 4.91
CA ASN A 162 12.31 -2.30 4.64
C ASN A 162 12.59 -2.57 3.15
N PHE A 163 13.11 -1.56 2.44
CA PHE A 163 13.48 -1.69 1.02
C PHE A 163 14.50 -2.82 0.76
N PRO A 164 15.59 -2.97 1.55
CA PRO A 164 16.57 -4.04 1.33
C PRO A 164 15.93 -5.43 1.34
N GLU A 165 15.01 -5.68 2.26
CA GLU A 165 14.31 -6.97 2.40
C GLU A 165 13.36 -7.22 1.22
N ILE A 166 12.64 -6.20 0.75
CA ILE A 166 11.77 -6.31 -0.42
C ILE A 166 12.59 -6.57 -1.69
N LYS A 167 13.74 -5.90 -1.84
CA LYS A 167 14.66 -6.12 -2.97
C LYS A 167 15.23 -7.54 -2.97
N GLU A 168 15.63 -8.06 -1.81
CA GLU A 168 16.11 -9.44 -1.68
C GLU A 168 15.04 -10.45 -2.12
N LYS A 169 13.78 -10.25 -1.73
CA LYS A 169 12.65 -11.09 -2.16
C LYS A 169 12.46 -11.09 -3.67
N TRP A 170 12.57 -9.93 -4.32
CA TRP A 170 12.57 -9.85 -5.78
C TRP A 170 13.71 -10.66 -6.40
N GLU A 171 14.93 -10.54 -5.87
CA GLU A 171 16.09 -11.28 -6.37
C GLU A 171 15.90 -12.80 -6.30
N LEU A 172 15.35 -13.28 -5.17
CA LEU A 172 15.00 -14.69 -4.96
C LEU A 172 13.82 -15.15 -5.83
N PHE A 173 12.93 -14.24 -6.20
CA PHE A 173 11.76 -14.52 -7.02
C PHE A 173 12.09 -14.67 -8.52
N LYS A 174 13.09 -13.95 -9.05
CA LYS A 174 13.44 -13.97 -10.49
C LYS A 174 13.60 -15.38 -11.10
N PRO A 175 14.32 -16.34 -10.48
CA PRO A 175 14.44 -17.70 -11.03
C PRO A 175 13.08 -18.41 -11.17
N ARG A 176 12.17 -18.16 -10.22
CA ARG A 176 10.82 -18.71 -10.24
C ARG A 176 9.96 -18.07 -11.33
N LEU A 177 10.07 -16.76 -11.52
CA LEU A 177 9.40 -16.10 -12.64
C LEU A 177 9.86 -16.68 -13.97
N LYS A 178 11.17 -16.90 -14.15
CA LYS A 178 11.74 -17.53 -15.36
C LYS A 178 11.24 -18.96 -15.60
N SER A 179 10.95 -19.71 -14.54
CA SER A 179 10.43 -21.08 -14.66
C SER A 179 8.91 -21.16 -14.87
N SER A 180 8.19 -20.04 -14.72
CA SER A 180 6.74 -19.98 -14.93
C SER A 180 6.34 -20.37 -16.36
N GLU A 181 5.12 -20.86 -16.52
CA GLU A 181 4.57 -21.14 -17.86
C GLU A 181 4.51 -19.87 -18.71
N PHE A 182 4.02 -18.77 -18.14
CA PHE A 182 3.95 -17.47 -18.80
C PHE A 182 5.30 -17.05 -19.40
N TYR A 183 6.35 -17.04 -18.59
CA TYR A 183 7.68 -16.61 -19.04
C TYR A 183 8.20 -17.51 -20.16
N ARG A 184 8.08 -18.83 -20.02
CA ARG A 184 8.53 -19.79 -21.05
C ARG A 184 7.75 -19.66 -22.36
N GLN A 185 6.46 -19.31 -22.31
CA GLN A 185 5.69 -19.05 -23.53
C GLN A 185 6.18 -17.78 -24.22
N VAL A 186 6.43 -16.70 -23.48
CA VAL A 186 6.97 -15.45 -24.04
C VAL A 186 8.37 -15.67 -24.61
N GLU A 187 9.24 -16.39 -23.90
CA GLU A 187 10.62 -16.65 -24.32
C GLU A 187 10.70 -17.42 -25.64
N LYS A 188 9.79 -18.37 -25.86
CA LYS A 188 9.68 -19.10 -27.15
C LYS A 188 9.30 -18.21 -28.32
N ILE A 189 8.47 -17.19 -28.08
CA ILE A 189 8.00 -16.25 -29.12
C ILE A 189 9.05 -15.17 -29.37
N SER A 190 9.60 -14.61 -28.28
CA SER A 190 10.58 -13.54 -28.32
C SER A 190 11.45 -13.60 -27.05
N PRO A 191 12.70 -14.11 -27.15
CA PRO A 191 13.64 -14.13 -26.04
C PRO A 191 13.90 -12.73 -25.47
N LYS A 192 13.95 -11.72 -26.34
CA LYS A 192 14.10 -10.31 -25.94
C LYS A 192 12.92 -9.84 -25.09
N ALA A 193 11.68 -10.13 -25.49
CA ALA A 193 10.50 -9.75 -24.71
C ALA A 193 10.49 -10.42 -23.32
N ALA A 194 10.95 -11.67 -23.24
CA ALA A 194 11.08 -12.36 -21.95
C ALA A 194 12.15 -11.69 -21.06
N GLU A 195 13.30 -11.32 -21.61
CA GLU A 195 14.31 -10.55 -20.88
C GLU A 195 13.78 -9.18 -20.41
N ASP A 196 13.03 -8.48 -21.28
CA ASP A 196 12.41 -7.19 -20.97
C ASP A 196 11.40 -7.30 -19.81
N ILE A 197 10.73 -8.44 -19.61
CA ILE A 197 9.87 -8.68 -18.44
C ILE A 197 10.69 -8.66 -17.13
N ILE A 198 11.85 -9.33 -17.10
CA ILE A 198 12.72 -9.34 -15.91
C ILE A 198 13.31 -7.95 -15.68
N LYS A 199 13.83 -7.32 -16.74
CA LYS A 199 14.48 -6.02 -16.64
C LYS A 199 13.47 -4.93 -16.25
N GLY A 200 12.34 -4.87 -16.96
CA GLY A 200 11.26 -3.91 -16.70
C GLY A 200 10.65 -4.08 -15.32
N GLY A 201 10.36 -5.32 -14.90
CA GLY A 201 9.90 -5.62 -13.55
C GLY A 201 10.95 -5.28 -12.48
N GLY A 202 12.24 -5.38 -12.81
CA GLY A 202 13.34 -5.05 -11.91
C GLY A 202 13.50 -3.57 -11.60
N VAL A 203 13.02 -2.67 -12.47
CA VAL A 203 13.21 -1.20 -12.35
C VAL A 203 12.71 -0.66 -11.02
N GLU A 204 11.58 -1.18 -10.52
CA GLU A 204 11.03 -0.73 -9.24
C GLU A 204 11.91 -1.11 -8.04
N PHE A 205 12.75 -2.15 -8.16
CA PHE A 205 13.63 -2.64 -7.10
C PHE A 205 15.08 -2.12 -7.21
N GLU A 206 15.40 -1.32 -8.22
CA GLU A 206 16.73 -0.74 -8.40
C GLU A 206 17.09 0.22 -7.26
N SER A 207 16.12 1.01 -6.80
CA SER A 207 16.27 1.98 -5.71
C SER A 207 14.99 2.11 -4.88
N GLU A 208 15.15 2.54 -3.63
CA GLU A 208 14.03 2.85 -2.74
C GLU A 208 13.09 3.90 -3.34
N ALA A 209 13.64 4.91 -4.01
CA ALA A 209 12.86 5.96 -4.65
C ALA A 209 11.97 5.44 -5.78
N ASN A 210 12.44 4.45 -6.55
CA ASN A 210 11.61 3.81 -7.58
C ASN A 210 10.49 3.00 -6.95
N LEU A 211 10.79 2.21 -5.93
CA LEU A 211 9.77 1.42 -5.23
C LEU A 211 8.71 2.32 -4.57
N ARG A 212 9.14 3.42 -3.94
CA ARG A 212 8.25 4.42 -3.35
C ARG A 212 7.31 5.02 -4.40
N LYS A 213 7.83 5.40 -5.57
CA LYS A 213 7.01 5.88 -6.70
C LYS A 213 6.00 4.84 -7.20
N THR A 214 6.33 3.54 -7.12
CA THR A 214 5.36 2.49 -7.42
C THR A 214 4.23 2.48 -6.39
N TYR A 215 4.53 2.56 -5.09
CA TYR A 215 3.50 2.62 -4.07
C TYR A 215 2.63 3.86 -4.19
N ASP A 216 3.21 5.04 -4.47
CA ASP A 216 2.46 6.28 -4.70
C ASP A 216 1.40 6.14 -5.82
N LYS A 217 1.62 5.23 -6.79
CA LYS A 217 0.69 4.96 -7.89
C LYS A 217 -0.33 3.87 -7.59
N SER A 218 -0.09 3.01 -6.60
CA SER A 218 -1.00 1.92 -6.25
C SER A 218 -2.20 2.46 -5.46
N LEU A 219 -3.42 2.06 -5.86
CA LEU A 219 -4.66 2.69 -5.39
C LEU A 219 -4.85 2.61 -3.88
N LEU A 220 -4.49 1.48 -3.26
CA LEU A 220 -4.56 1.35 -1.80
C LEU A 220 -3.76 2.47 -1.12
N TYR A 221 -2.48 2.58 -1.48
CA TYR A 221 -1.58 3.51 -0.84
C TYR A 221 -1.92 4.96 -1.20
N HIS A 222 -2.32 5.23 -2.44
CA HIS A 222 -2.77 6.55 -2.87
C HIS A 222 -4.06 7.02 -2.18
N VAL A 223 -4.93 6.08 -1.80
CA VAL A 223 -6.12 6.35 -0.99
C VAL A 223 -5.76 6.60 0.47
N LEU A 224 -4.87 5.78 1.05
CA LEU A 224 -4.53 5.80 2.48
C LEU A 224 -3.48 6.84 2.90
N PHE A 225 -2.47 7.08 2.06
CA PHE A 225 -1.23 7.82 2.36
C PHE A 225 -1.07 9.02 1.43
N ASN A 226 -1.98 9.98 1.55
CA ASN A 226 -2.00 11.19 0.73
C ASN A 226 -2.49 12.38 1.56
N ASP A 227 -2.13 13.60 1.15
CA ASP A 227 -2.68 14.82 1.74
C ASP A 227 -3.99 15.20 1.03
N TYR A 228 -5.12 14.86 1.66
CA TYR A 228 -6.44 15.16 1.13
C TYR A 228 -7.28 16.06 2.04
N ASP A 229 -6.68 16.62 3.10
CA ASP A 229 -7.41 17.43 4.07
C ASP A 229 -7.73 18.82 3.49
N ALA A 230 -8.95 18.97 3.00
CA ALA A 230 -9.45 20.21 2.41
C ALA A 230 -9.49 21.41 3.39
N ARG A 231 -9.29 21.19 4.70
CA ARG A 231 -9.21 22.27 5.69
C ARG A 231 -7.84 22.95 5.71
N LYS A 232 -6.80 22.28 5.22
CA LYS A 232 -5.47 22.87 5.06
C LYS A 232 -5.56 23.90 3.92
N LYS A 233 -5.40 25.19 4.25
CA LYS A 233 -5.26 26.25 3.24
C LYS A 233 -3.90 26.10 2.56
N SER A 234 -3.85 25.33 1.48
CA SER A 234 -2.71 25.42 0.57
C SER A 234 -2.82 26.70 -0.26
N ILE A 235 -1.68 27.36 -0.49
CA ILE A 235 -1.59 28.53 -1.38
C ILE A 235 -1.81 28.09 -2.84
N GLN A 236 -1.56 26.82 -3.16
CA GLN A 236 -1.68 26.27 -4.50
C GLN A 236 -2.24 24.84 -4.48
N ASN A 237 -3.09 24.51 -5.45
CA ASN A 237 -3.56 23.15 -5.66
C ASN A 237 -2.38 22.22 -5.98
N SER A 238 -2.40 21.01 -5.43
CA SER A 238 -1.40 20.00 -5.76
C SER A 238 -1.61 19.50 -7.19
N THR A 239 -0.53 19.09 -7.86
CA THR A 239 -0.58 18.54 -9.22
C THR A 239 -0.19 17.07 -9.18
N LEU A 240 -0.99 16.22 -9.81
CA LEU A 240 -0.68 14.81 -10.05
C LEU A 240 -0.10 14.65 -11.46
N LYS A 241 1.05 13.99 -11.57
CA LYS A 241 1.73 13.72 -12.84
C LYS A 241 1.90 12.23 -13.08
N PHE A 242 1.57 11.76 -14.29
CA PHE A 242 1.74 10.36 -14.70
C PHE A 242 1.87 10.25 -16.22
N ILE A 243 2.19 9.05 -16.71
CA ILE A 243 2.24 8.77 -18.14
C ILE A 243 0.90 8.16 -18.56
N SER A 244 0.37 8.59 -19.70
CA SER A 244 -0.83 8.04 -20.34
C SER A 244 -0.73 6.52 -20.50
N GLN A 245 -1.85 5.82 -20.30
CA GLN A 245 -1.96 4.39 -20.58
C GLN A 245 -2.41 4.12 -22.02
N ILE A 246 -3.04 5.10 -22.68
CA ILE A 246 -3.46 5.00 -24.08
C ILE A 246 -2.31 5.37 -25.03
N PHE A 247 -1.50 6.37 -24.68
CA PHE A 247 -0.48 6.94 -25.55
C PHE A 247 0.92 6.73 -24.99
N VAL A 248 1.86 6.43 -25.89
CA VAL A 248 3.25 6.17 -25.54
C VAL A 248 3.95 7.48 -25.21
N ASP A 249 4.59 7.54 -24.03
CA ASP A 249 5.41 8.65 -23.55
C ASP A 249 4.70 10.02 -23.46
N ILE A 250 3.36 10.00 -23.34
CA ILE A 250 2.58 11.21 -23.10
C ILE A 250 2.45 11.46 -21.61
N HIS A 251 2.93 12.60 -21.15
CA HIS A 251 2.83 13.04 -19.77
C HIS A 251 1.50 13.76 -19.52
N ILE A 252 0.76 13.30 -18.52
CA ILE A 252 -0.53 13.84 -18.11
C ILE A 252 -0.36 14.56 -16.77
N GLU A 253 -0.94 15.75 -16.67
CA GLU A 253 -0.99 16.53 -15.44
C GLU A 253 -2.44 16.85 -15.06
N LEU A 254 -2.80 16.55 -13.81
CA LEU A 254 -4.08 16.91 -13.22
C LEU A 254 -3.87 17.90 -12.08
N GLU A 255 -4.64 18.98 -12.06
CA GLU A 255 -4.78 19.82 -10.87
C GLU A 255 -5.76 19.15 -9.90
N LEU A 256 -5.32 18.90 -8.67
CA LEU A 256 -6.14 18.25 -7.65
C LEU A 256 -6.84 19.28 -6.77
N GLN A 257 -8.14 19.12 -6.61
CA GLN A 257 -8.98 19.93 -5.74
C GLN A 257 -9.62 19.07 -4.67
N HIS A 258 -9.48 19.50 -3.42
CA HIS A 258 -9.99 18.80 -2.24
C HIS A 258 -11.18 19.56 -1.66
N SER A 259 -12.23 18.84 -1.29
CA SER A 259 -13.46 19.41 -0.71
C SER A 259 -14.03 18.49 0.35
N ILE A 260 -14.75 19.07 1.32
CA ILE A 260 -15.61 18.31 2.25
C ILE A 260 -16.99 18.21 1.60
N ILE A 261 -17.48 16.99 1.38
CA ILE A 261 -18.85 16.75 0.89
C ILE A 261 -19.83 16.84 2.06
N LYS A 262 -19.49 16.18 3.17
CA LYS A 262 -20.36 16.01 4.33
C LYS A 262 -19.51 15.93 5.59
N GLU A 263 -20.00 16.50 6.68
CA GLU A 263 -19.43 16.31 8.03
C GLU A 263 -20.59 16.18 9.02
N ASP A 264 -20.51 15.17 9.89
CA ASP A 264 -21.39 15.00 11.05
C ASP A 264 -20.55 14.80 12.33
N ASP A 265 -21.20 14.41 13.43
CA ASP A 265 -20.55 14.26 14.73
C ASP A 265 -19.47 13.16 14.73
N TYR A 266 -19.60 12.16 13.87
CA TYR A 266 -18.75 10.96 13.85
C TYR A 266 -17.85 10.89 12.64
N PHE A 267 -18.32 11.34 11.48
CA PHE A 267 -17.65 11.14 10.19
C PHE A 267 -17.47 12.44 9.41
N ILE A 268 -16.41 12.46 8.61
CA ILE A 268 -16.16 13.47 7.59
C ILE A 268 -15.93 12.79 6.24
N GLU A 269 -16.64 13.22 5.21
CA GLU A 269 -16.48 12.74 3.84
C GLU A 269 -15.70 13.76 3.01
N PHE A 270 -14.50 13.37 2.59
CA PHE A 270 -13.66 14.15 1.70
C PHE A 270 -13.84 13.70 0.25
N ARG A 271 -13.66 14.65 -0.67
CA ARG A 271 -13.60 14.43 -2.12
C ARG A 271 -12.39 15.07 -2.72
N THR A 272 -11.66 14.31 -3.52
CA THR A 272 -10.63 14.80 -4.44
C THR A 272 -11.14 14.69 -5.87
N VAL A 273 -11.05 15.77 -6.63
CA VAL A 273 -11.32 15.79 -8.08
C VAL A 273 -10.07 16.26 -8.80
N GLY A 274 -9.72 15.60 -9.89
CA GLY A 274 -8.59 15.99 -10.75
C GLY A 274 -9.09 16.65 -12.02
N THR A 275 -8.59 17.85 -12.30
CA THR A 275 -8.90 18.59 -13.54
C THR A 275 -7.73 18.47 -14.50
N LEU A 276 -7.99 17.94 -15.69
CA LEU A 276 -6.97 17.77 -16.73
C LEU A 276 -6.43 19.12 -17.23
N LEU A 277 -5.11 19.31 -17.14
CA LEU A 277 -4.41 20.48 -17.70
C LEU A 277 -4.13 20.26 -19.19
N ARG A 278 -5.16 20.49 -20.02
CA ARG A 278 -5.13 20.21 -21.46
C ARG A 278 -4.08 21.01 -22.22
N ASP A 279 -3.78 22.22 -21.76
CA ASP A 279 -2.79 23.13 -22.34
C ASP A 279 -1.36 22.59 -22.29
N LYS A 280 -1.10 21.61 -21.41
CA LYS A 280 0.21 20.96 -21.26
C LYS A 280 0.41 19.74 -22.17
N ILE A 281 -0.56 19.42 -23.02
CA ILE A 281 -0.53 18.22 -23.87
C ILE A 281 -0.49 18.64 -25.33
N ASP A 282 0.47 18.10 -26.09
CA ASP A 282 0.52 18.29 -27.54
C ASP A 282 -0.56 17.43 -28.21
N HIS A 283 -1.67 18.08 -28.55
CA HIS A 283 -2.81 17.45 -29.22
C HIS A 283 -2.43 16.83 -30.57
N SER A 284 -1.47 17.41 -31.30
CA SER A 284 -1.06 16.88 -32.60
C SER A 284 -0.38 15.52 -32.48
N VAL A 285 0.40 15.33 -31.41
CA VAL A 285 1.05 14.05 -31.10
C VAL A 285 0.02 13.00 -30.69
N LEU A 286 -1.00 13.38 -29.89
CA LEU A 286 -2.10 12.47 -29.55
C LEU A 286 -2.80 11.94 -30.80
N GLU A 287 -3.18 12.84 -31.70
CA GLU A 287 -3.89 12.48 -32.93
C GLU A 287 -3.02 11.63 -33.87
N GLN A 288 -1.72 11.93 -33.99
CA GLN A 288 -0.79 11.11 -34.76
C GLN A 288 -0.67 9.68 -34.20
N GLN A 289 -0.49 9.54 -32.88
CA GLN A 289 -0.44 8.22 -32.24
C GLN A 289 -1.78 7.50 -32.38
N TYR A 290 -2.91 8.20 -32.22
CA TYR A 290 -4.24 7.64 -32.40
C TYR A 290 -4.44 7.09 -33.81
N ASN A 291 -4.12 7.88 -34.82
CA ASN A 291 -4.26 7.51 -36.23
C ASN A 291 -3.36 6.32 -36.60
N LYS A 292 -2.21 6.18 -35.93
CA LYS A 292 -1.28 5.07 -36.14
C LYS A 292 -1.74 3.76 -35.48
N PHE A 293 -2.14 3.82 -34.21
CA PHE A 293 -2.33 2.61 -33.40
C PHE A 293 -3.79 2.18 -33.29
N TYR A 294 -4.73 3.12 -33.29
CA TYR A 294 -6.12 2.87 -32.90
C TYR A 294 -7.10 3.03 -34.08
N LYS A 295 -6.92 4.05 -34.92
CA LYS A 295 -7.79 4.28 -36.09
C LYS A 295 -7.90 3.08 -37.04
N PRO A 296 -6.85 2.27 -37.31
CA PRO A 296 -7.01 1.09 -38.17
C PRO A 296 -7.95 0.01 -37.61
N ILE A 297 -8.23 0.04 -36.31
CA ILE A 297 -9.09 -0.93 -35.60
C ILE A 297 -10.46 -0.33 -35.31
N ILE A 298 -10.51 0.94 -34.90
CA ILE A 298 -11.73 1.67 -34.52
C ILE A 298 -12.44 2.27 -35.75
N GLU A 299 -11.70 2.54 -36.82
CA GLU A 299 -12.12 3.16 -38.08
C GLU A 299 -12.57 4.63 -37.96
N TYR A 300 -13.08 5.06 -36.81
CA TYR A 300 -13.39 6.46 -36.51
C TYR A 300 -12.15 7.30 -36.24
N GLY A 301 -12.22 8.57 -36.66
CA GLY A 301 -11.20 9.58 -36.39
C GLY A 301 -11.06 9.93 -34.91
N PHE A 302 -9.95 10.58 -34.57
CA PHE A 302 -9.73 11.11 -33.22
C PHE A 302 -10.83 12.12 -32.85
N SER A 303 -11.32 12.06 -31.61
CA SER A 303 -12.39 12.90 -31.10
C SER A 303 -11.87 13.93 -30.08
N GLU A 304 -11.78 13.54 -28.82
CA GLU A 304 -11.34 14.36 -27.70
C GLU A 304 -10.67 13.46 -26.67
N TYR A 305 -9.47 13.84 -26.21
CA TYR A 305 -8.81 13.17 -25.09
C TYR A 305 -9.34 13.71 -23.77
N ASN A 306 -9.72 12.82 -22.84
CA ASN A 306 -10.24 13.18 -21.52
C ASN A 306 -9.65 12.29 -20.42
N TYR A 307 -9.62 12.84 -19.21
CA TYR A 307 -9.29 12.11 -18.00
C TYR A 307 -10.26 12.48 -16.87
N ASP A 308 -11.00 11.51 -16.33
CA ASP A 308 -11.79 11.66 -15.10
C ASP A 308 -11.01 11.08 -13.93
N TYR A 309 -10.90 11.86 -12.86
CA TYR A 309 -10.23 11.47 -11.63
C TYR A 309 -11.08 11.91 -10.46
N ARG A 310 -11.55 10.94 -9.67
CA ARG A 310 -12.39 11.19 -8.50
C ARG A 310 -12.06 10.21 -7.38
N ILE A 311 -11.83 10.73 -6.18
CA ILE A 311 -11.69 9.91 -4.97
C ILE A 311 -12.62 10.46 -3.89
N ARG A 312 -13.33 9.58 -3.20
CA ARG A 312 -14.10 9.87 -1.99
C ARG A 312 -13.56 9.05 -0.82
N ARG A 313 -13.51 9.65 0.36
CA ARG A 313 -13.04 9.01 1.59
C ARG A 313 -13.93 9.41 2.74
N MET A 314 -14.52 8.46 3.45
CA MET A 314 -15.20 8.70 4.73
C MET A 314 -14.24 8.36 5.86
N VAL A 315 -13.99 9.33 6.74
CA VAL A 315 -13.03 9.22 7.83
C VAL A 315 -13.78 9.32 9.16
N ASP A 316 -13.47 8.40 10.08
CA ASP A 316 -13.92 8.45 11.46
C ASP A 316 -13.14 9.54 12.22
N LYS A 317 -13.85 10.52 12.79
CA LYS A 317 -13.25 11.70 13.45
C LYS A 317 -12.48 11.35 14.73
N LYS A 318 -12.88 10.27 15.42
CA LYS A 318 -12.26 9.87 16.69
C LYS A 318 -10.91 9.20 16.47
N THR A 319 -10.80 8.38 15.44
CA THR A 319 -9.61 7.55 15.17
C THR A 319 -8.75 8.10 14.04
N GLY A 320 -9.31 8.95 13.16
CA GLY A 320 -8.66 9.40 11.92
C GLY A 320 -8.56 8.30 10.85
N THR A 321 -9.31 7.22 11.00
CA THR A 321 -9.26 6.05 10.11
C THR A 321 -10.24 6.21 8.95
N ILE A 322 -9.84 5.84 7.74
CA ILE A 322 -10.74 5.76 6.60
C ILE A 322 -11.65 4.54 6.79
N VAL A 323 -12.96 4.74 6.88
CA VAL A 323 -13.93 3.65 7.06
C VAL A 323 -14.36 3.07 5.70
N ASN A 324 -14.52 3.94 4.71
CA ASN A 324 -14.72 3.54 3.32
C ASN A 324 -14.06 4.54 2.37
N ALA A 325 -13.74 4.08 1.16
CA ALA A 325 -13.30 4.95 0.08
C ALA A 325 -13.72 4.39 -1.28
N PHE A 326 -13.87 5.29 -2.23
CA PHE A 326 -14.14 4.98 -3.63
C PHE A 326 -13.20 5.82 -4.51
N ALA A 327 -12.55 5.20 -5.48
CA ALA A 327 -11.75 5.89 -6.50
C ALA A 327 -12.22 5.50 -7.90
N LEU A 328 -12.29 6.48 -8.80
CA LEU A 328 -12.55 6.33 -10.22
C LEU A 328 -11.46 7.08 -10.99
N MET A 329 -10.78 6.35 -11.86
CA MET A 329 -9.88 6.91 -12.87
C MET A 329 -10.36 6.43 -14.23
N LYS A 330 -10.60 7.35 -15.15
CA LYS A 330 -10.99 7.02 -16.52
C LYS A 330 -10.16 7.83 -17.48
N GLU A 331 -9.35 7.17 -18.29
CA GLU A 331 -8.67 7.76 -19.42
C GLU A 331 -9.45 7.41 -20.70
N GLU A 332 -9.69 8.38 -21.58
CA GLU A 332 -10.41 8.09 -22.82
C GLU A 332 -10.01 8.96 -24.01
N VAL A 333 -10.13 8.36 -25.19
CA VAL A 333 -10.46 9.09 -26.42
C VAL A 333 -11.98 8.94 -26.58
N LYS A 334 -12.70 10.03 -26.32
CA LYS A 334 -14.16 10.07 -26.17
C LYS A 334 -14.88 9.29 -27.27
N ASN A 335 -15.84 8.46 -26.90
CA ASN A 335 -16.61 7.58 -27.79
C ASN A 335 -15.81 6.44 -28.47
N ASN A 336 -14.47 6.43 -28.42
CA ASN A 336 -13.65 5.51 -29.20
C ASN A 336 -12.93 4.48 -28.34
N TYR A 337 -12.24 4.91 -27.28
CA TYR A 337 -11.41 4.03 -26.46
C TYR A 337 -11.40 4.51 -25.01
N GLN A 338 -11.65 3.61 -24.06
CA GLN A 338 -11.71 3.96 -22.64
C GLN A 338 -10.93 2.94 -21.81
N LEU A 339 -10.14 3.44 -20.87
CA LEU A 339 -9.54 2.67 -19.78
C LEU A 339 -10.17 3.16 -18.49
N VAL A 340 -10.91 2.28 -17.81
CA VAL A 340 -11.64 2.61 -16.59
C VAL A 340 -11.08 1.77 -15.44
N THR A 341 -10.64 2.44 -14.38
CA THR A 341 -10.26 1.84 -13.12
C THR A 341 -11.19 2.33 -12.02
N GLN A 342 -11.84 1.40 -11.34
CA GLN A 342 -12.66 1.63 -10.16
C GLN A 342 -12.05 0.88 -8.98
N PHE A 343 -12.04 1.51 -7.80
CA PHE A 343 -11.51 0.91 -6.58
C PHE A 343 -12.38 1.27 -5.39
N ASP A 344 -12.83 0.24 -4.69
CA ASP A 344 -13.59 0.33 -3.45
C ASP A 344 -12.71 -0.18 -2.30
N LEU A 345 -12.72 0.55 -1.18
CA LEU A 345 -12.07 0.14 0.06
C LEU A 345 -13.08 0.22 1.20
N LYS A 346 -13.10 -0.81 2.03
CA LYS A 346 -13.96 -0.91 3.20
C LYS A 346 -13.18 -1.43 4.40
N GLN A 347 -13.26 -0.70 5.51
CA GLN A 347 -12.79 -1.17 6.81
C GLN A 347 -13.66 -2.35 7.27
N ILE A 348 -13.03 -3.39 7.80
CA ILE A 348 -13.71 -4.54 8.39
C ILE A 348 -13.26 -4.75 9.84
N GLU A 349 -14.09 -5.44 10.61
CA GLU A 349 -13.82 -5.78 12.00
C GLU A 349 -12.71 -6.84 12.12
N TYR A 350 -12.04 -6.87 13.29
CA TYR A 350 -10.97 -7.82 13.57
C TYR A 350 -11.47 -9.22 13.86
#